data_AF-Q9EQS3-F1
#
_entry.id   AF-Q9EQS3-F1
#
_cell.length_a   1.000
_cell.length_b   1.000
_cell.length_c   1.000
_cell.angle_alpha   90.00
_cell.angle_beta   90.00
_cell.angle_gamma   90.00
#
_symmetry.space_group_name_H-M   'P 1'
#
loop_
_entity.id
_entity.type
_entity.pdbx_description
1 polymer ?
#
loop_
_entity_poly.entity_id
_entity_poly.type
_entity_poly.pdbx_seq_one_letter_code
_entity_poly.pdbx_strand_id
1 'polypeptide(L)'
;MAHYKAADSKREQFRRYLEKSGVLDTLTKVLVALYEEPEKPTSALDFLKHHLGAATPENPEIELLRLELAEMKEKYEATVEENKKLKAKLVQYEPPQEEKRAE
;
A
#
# COMPACT_ATOMS: atom_id res chain seq x y z
N MET A 1 -4.70 24.65 43.92
CA MET A 1 -4.53 25.50 42.71
C MET A 1 -3.31 25.13 41.85
N ALA A 2 -2.14 24.82 42.43
CA ALA A 2 -0.93 24.49 41.65
C ALA A 2 -1.09 23.28 40.71
N HIS A 3 -1.77 22.20 41.14
CA HIS A 3 -2.02 21.03 40.31
C HIS A 3 -2.90 21.32 39.08
N TYR A 4 -3.87 22.23 39.20
CA TYR A 4 -4.76 22.59 38.08
C TYR A 4 -3.98 23.34 36.99
N LYS A 5 -3.17 24.34 37.38
CA LYS A 5 -2.25 25.03 36.45
C LYS A 5 -1.26 24.08 35.78
N ALA A 6 -0.71 23.11 36.52
CA ALA A 6 0.22 22.13 35.97
C ALA A 6 -0.46 21.15 34.99
N ALA A 7 -1.68 20.71 35.29
CA ALA A 7 -2.47 19.85 34.41
C ALA A 7 -2.89 20.56 33.12
N ASP A 8 -3.39 21.80 33.23
CA ASP A 8 -3.70 22.65 32.07
C ASP A 8 -2.45 22.89 31.22
N SER A 9 -1.29 23.08 31.85
CA SER A 9 0.00 23.23 31.16
C SER A 9 0.36 21.98 30.34
N LYS A 10 0.21 20.77 30.90
CA LYS A 10 0.48 19.53 30.15
C LYS A 10 -0.48 19.34 28.99
N ARG A 11 -1.79 19.60 29.19
CA ARG A 11 -2.81 19.51 28.12
C ARG A 11 -2.50 20.49 27.00
N GLU A 12 -2.15 21.72 27.34
CA GLU A 12 -1.81 22.77 26.38
C GLU A 12 -0.53 22.45 25.61
N GLN A 13 0.51 21.94 26.28
CA GLN A 13 1.73 21.46 25.61
C GLN A 13 1.41 20.35 24.61
N PHE A 14 0.56 19.40 24.98
CA PHE A 14 0.15 18.32 24.09
C PHE A 14 -0.67 18.84 22.90
N ARG A 15 -1.60 19.77 23.13
CA ARG A 15 -2.36 20.43 22.06
C ARG A 15 -1.42 21.12 21.06
N ARG A 16 -0.47 21.92 21.54
CA ARG A 16 0.53 22.59 20.67
C ARG A 16 1.38 21.61 19.89
N TYR A 17 1.71 20.47 20.48
CA TYR A 17 2.41 19.39 19.78
C TYR A 17 1.56 18.82 18.63
N LEU A 18 0.27 18.57 18.84
CA LEU A 18 -0.64 18.09 17.80
C LEU A 18 -0.87 19.14 16.69
N GLU A 19 -0.94 20.42 17.05
CA GLU A 19 -1.00 21.52 16.08
C GLU A 19 0.27 21.59 15.25
N LYS A 20 1.45 21.60 15.89
CA LYS A 20 2.75 21.69 15.20
C LYS A 20 3.05 20.48 14.31
N SER A 21 2.60 19.30 14.70
CA SER A 21 2.77 18.07 13.90
C SER A 21 1.73 17.94 12.77
N GLY A 22 0.75 18.85 12.68
CA GLY A 22 -0.30 18.82 11.65
C GLY A 22 -1.44 17.84 11.92
N VAL A 23 -1.42 17.10 13.03
CA VAL A 23 -2.45 16.09 13.36
C VAL A 23 -3.84 16.74 13.45
N LEU A 24 -3.95 17.93 14.05
CA LEU A 24 -5.24 18.62 14.13
C LEU A 24 -5.76 19.08 12.76
N ASP A 25 -4.88 19.50 11.87
CA ASP A 25 -5.25 19.89 10.50
C ASP A 25 -5.77 18.68 9.72
N THR A 26 -5.06 17.55 9.80
CA THR A 26 -5.50 16.29 9.19
C THR A 26 -6.83 15.81 9.75
N LEU A 27 -6.99 15.79 11.09
CA LEU A 27 -8.27 15.41 11.71
C LEU A 27 -9.40 16.35 11.29
N THR A 28 -9.13 17.65 11.20
CA THR A 28 -10.12 18.63 10.74
C THR A 28 -10.54 18.34 9.30
N LYS A 29 -9.60 18.12 8.39
CA LYS A 29 -9.88 17.79 6.97
C LYS A 29 -10.73 16.53 6.84
N VAL A 30 -10.40 15.47 7.58
CA VAL A 30 -11.14 14.21 7.53
C VAL A 30 -12.55 14.37 8.11
N LEU A 31 -12.71 15.16 9.19
CA LEU A 31 -14.04 15.47 9.74
C LEU A 31 -14.88 16.36 8.82
N VAL A 32 -14.25 17.30 8.11
CA VAL A 32 -14.89 18.11 7.07
C VAL A 32 -15.36 17.22 5.93
N ALA A 33 -14.52 16.32 5.43
CA ALA A 33 -14.92 15.35 4.40
C ALA A 33 -16.12 14.49 4.85
N LEU A 34 -16.09 13.99 6.09
CA LEU A 34 -17.21 13.25 6.65
C LEU A 34 -18.48 14.11 6.77
N TYR A 35 -18.34 15.40 7.08
CA TYR A 35 -19.45 16.35 7.16
C TYR A 35 -20.03 16.70 5.77
N GLU A 36 -19.19 16.78 4.76
CA GLU A 36 -19.58 17.07 3.38
C GLU A 36 -20.24 15.88 2.69
N GLU A 37 -20.05 14.65 3.18
CA GLU A 37 -20.67 13.49 2.53
C GLU A 37 -22.20 13.57 2.50
N PRO A 38 -22.81 13.49 1.30
CA PRO A 38 -24.25 13.63 1.13
C PRO A 38 -25.00 12.45 1.75
N GLU A 39 -24.43 11.25 1.62
CA GLU A 39 -24.91 10.05 2.27
C GLU A 39 -23.92 9.67 3.38
N LYS A 40 -24.34 9.84 4.64
CA LYS A 40 -23.45 9.55 5.77
C LYS A 40 -23.14 8.06 5.80
N PRO A 41 -21.85 7.67 5.89
CA PRO A 41 -21.47 6.27 5.92
C PRO A 41 -22.07 5.62 7.17
N THR A 42 -22.57 4.40 7.02
CA THR A 42 -23.12 3.60 8.14
C THR A 42 -22.13 3.47 9.29
N SER A 43 -20.83 3.41 8.97
CA SER A 43 -19.73 3.43 9.94
C SER A 43 -18.83 4.65 9.71
N ALA A 44 -19.07 5.71 10.49
CA ALA A 44 -18.20 6.89 10.49
C ALA A 44 -16.74 6.52 10.85
N LEU A 45 -16.53 5.58 11.77
CA LEU A 45 -15.18 5.16 12.17
C LEU A 45 -14.39 4.55 11.01
N ASP A 46 -15.03 3.74 10.17
CA ASP A 46 -14.33 3.13 9.03
C ASP A 46 -14.04 4.17 7.94
N PHE A 47 -14.95 5.14 7.75
CA PHE A 47 -14.69 6.30 6.91
C PHE A 47 -13.46 7.08 7.39
N LEU A 48 -13.39 7.38 8.69
CA LEU A 48 -12.25 8.11 9.28
C LEU A 48 -10.94 7.32 9.11
N LYS A 49 -10.93 6.00 9.36
CA LYS A 49 -9.74 5.15 9.19
C LYS A 49 -9.22 5.20 7.75
N HIS A 50 -10.12 5.05 6.78
CA HIS A 50 -9.76 5.07 5.37
C HIS A 50 -9.17 6.44 4.97
N HIS A 51 -9.84 7.53 5.35
CA HIS A 51 -9.41 8.88 5.00
C HIS A 51 -8.13 9.31 5.72
N LEU A 52 -7.92 8.87 6.96
CA LEU A 52 -6.66 9.10 7.67
C LEU A 52 -5.49 8.35 7.01
N GLY A 53 -5.71 7.11 6.56
CA GLY A 53 -4.69 6.36 5.82
C GLY A 53 -4.35 6.97 4.46
N ALA A 54 -5.34 7.56 3.77
CA ALA A 54 -5.12 8.27 2.52
C ALA A 54 -4.50 9.66 2.70
N ALA A 55 -4.75 10.33 3.83
CA ALA A 55 -4.22 11.67 4.11
C ALA A 55 -2.74 11.65 4.52
N THR A 56 -2.22 10.52 4.99
CA THR A 56 -0.79 10.36 5.19
C THR A 56 -0.12 10.19 3.83
N PRO A 57 0.90 10.99 3.47
CA PRO A 57 1.66 10.76 2.25
C PRO A 57 2.14 9.30 2.25
N GLU A 58 1.89 8.59 1.14
CA GLU A 58 2.28 7.18 1.02
C GLU A 58 3.77 7.07 1.38
N ASN A 59 4.09 6.11 2.26
CA ASN A 59 5.47 5.89 2.69
C ASN A 59 6.33 5.70 1.42
N PRO A 60 7.42 6.44 1.23
CA PRO A 60 8.32 6.27 0.08
C PRO A 60 8.74 4.81 -0.14
N GLU A 61 8.81 4.01 0.92
CA GLU A 61 9.06 2.57 0.87
C GLU A 61 7.97 1.79 0.13
N ILE A 62 6.70 2.18 0.24
CA ILE A 62 5.59 1.58 -0.52
C ILE A 62 5.75 1.86 -2.01
N GLU A 63 6.13 3.07 -2.38
CA GLU A 63 6.41 3.43 -3.77
C GLU A 63 7.59 2.64 -4.35
N LEU A 64 8.67 2.49 -3.55
CA LEU A 64 9.80 1.64 -3.93
C LEU A 64 9.38 0.18 -4.12
N LEU A 65 8.59 -0.38 -3.20
CA LEU A 65 8.08 -1.75 -3.31
C LEU A 65 7.17 -1.93 -4.53
N ARG A 66 6.35 -0.94 -4.88
CA ARG A 66 5.52 -0.96 -6.11
C ARG A 66 6.39 -1.00 -7.36
N LEU A 67 7.47 -0.22 -7.39
CA LEU A 67 8.43 -0.22 -8.49
C LEU A 67 9.15 -1.56 -8.62
N GLU A 68 9.69 -2.10 -7.51
CA GLU A 68 10.34 -3.41 -7.49
C GLU A 68 9.39 -4.53 -7.95
N LEU A 69 8.12 -4.47 -7.54
CA LEU A 69 7.11 -5.43 -7.95
C LEU A 69 6.80 -5.34 -9.45
N ALA A 70 6.77 -4.14 -10.02
CA ALA A 70 6.60 -3.94 -11.46
C ALA A 70 7.79 -4.51 -12.25
N GLU A 71 9.02 -4.20 -11.83
CA GLU A 71 10.24 -4.74 -12.47
C GLU A 71 10.31 -6.27 -12.38
N MET A 72 9.93 -6.84 -11.24
CA MET A 72 9.94 -8.29 -11.05
C MET A 72 8.90 -8.99 -11.93
N LYS A 73 7.72 -8.38 -12.10
CA LYS A 73 6.69 -8.87 -13.04
C LYS A 73 7.19 -8.88 -14.48
N GLU A 74 7.84 -7.81 -14.92
CA GLU A 74 8.41 -7.74 -16.27
C GLU A 74 9.47 -8.82 -16.50
N LYS A 75 10.38 -9.01 -15.55
CA LYS A 75 11.40 -10.07 -15.60
C LYS A 75 10.77 -11.47 -15.63
N TYR A 76 9.72 -11.68 -14.84
CA TYR A 76 8.99 -12.94 -14.81
C TYR A 76 8.34 -13.24 -16.16
N GLU A 77 7.64 -12.27 -16.74
CA GLU A 77 7.01 -12.39 -18.06
C GLU A 77 8.03 -12.68 -19.17
N ALA A 78 9.16 -11.96 -19.18
CA ALA A 78 10.25 -12.20 -20.12
C ALA A 78 10.81 -13.63 -20.01
N THR A 79 11.01 -14.11 -18.78
CA THR A 79 11.51 -15.47 -18.50
C THR A 79 10.50 -16.55 -18.90
N VAL A 80 9.20 -16.30 -18.71
CA VAL A 80 8.11 -17.19 -19.12
C VAL A 80 8.05 -17.29 -20.65
N GLU A 81 8.15 -16.16 -21.35
CA GLU A 81 8.19 -16.14 -22.82
C GLU A 81 9.45 -16.79 -23.39
N GLU A 82 10.61 -16.60 -22.77
CA GLU A 82 11.83 -17.32 -23.12
C GLU A 82 11.67 -18.82 -22.90
N ASN A 83 11.14 -19.25 -21.76
CA ASN A 83 10.85 -20.66 -21.47
C ASN A 83 9.92 -21.27 -22.52
N LYS A 84 8.88 -20.53 -22.93
CA LYS A 84 7.94 -20.98 -23.96
C LYS A 84 8.64 -21.16 -25.30
N LYS A 85 9.50 -20.23 -25.70
CA LYS A 85 10.32 -20.32 -26.92
C LYS A 85 11.30 -21.49 -26.87
N LEU A 86 11.97 -21.70 -25.74
CA LEU A 86 12.91 -22.81 -25.54
C LEU A 86 12.20 -24.17 -25.57
N LYS A 87 11.06 -24.31 -24.89
CA LYS A 87 10.23 -25.53 -24.95
C LYS A 87 9.77 -25.82 -26.37
N ALA A 88 9.33 -24.80 -27.12
CA ALA A 88 8.95 -24.98 -28.52
C ALA A 88 10.12 -25.44 -29.40
N LYS A 89 11.34 -24.95 -29.14
CA LYS A 89 12.55 -25.43 -29.83
C LYS A 89 12.93 -26.85 -29.44
N LEU A 90 12.83 -27.23 -28.16
CA LEU A 90 13.15 -28.59 -27.69
C LEU A 90 12.30 -29.65 -28.38
N VAL A 91 11.01 -29.39 -28.57
CA VAL A 91 10.09 -30.29 -29.29
C VAL A 91 10.53 -30.53 -30.74
N GLN A 92 11.27 -29.60 -31.36
CA GLN A 92 11.82 -29.80 -32.71
C GLN A 92 13.05 -30.72 -32.73
N TYR A 93 13.75 -30.86 -31.60
CA TYR A 93 14.99 -31.61 -31.49
C TYR A 93 14.87 -32.93 -30.73
N GLU A 94 13.77 -33.18 -30.02
CA GLU A 94 13.42 -34.50 -29.48
C GLU A 94 12.56 -35.25 -30.50
N PRO A 95 13.13 -36.13 -31.34
CA PRO A 95 12.31 -37.07 -32.11
C PRO A 95 11.62 -38.01 -31.10
N PRO A 96 10.45 -38.58 -31.43
CA PRO A 96 9.82 -39.57 -30.58
C PRO A 96 10.85 -40.65 -30.23
N GLN A 97 11.16 -40.80 -28.95
CA GLN A 97 11.91 -41.96 -28.46
C GLN A 97 10.99 -43.20 -28.47
N GLU A 98 10.48 -43.55 -29.64
CA GLU A 98 9.90 -44.85 -29.91
C GLU A 98 10.82 -45.50 -30.96
N GLU A 99 11.18 -46.77 -30.75
CA GLU A 99 12.07 -47.58 -31.62
C GLU A 99 13.57 -47.68 -31.25
N LYS A 100 13.92 -47.60 -29.96
CA LYS A 100 15.05 -48.40 -29.43
C LYS A 100 14.63 -49.62 -28.60
N ARG A 101 13.40 -50.12 -28.81
CA ARG A 101 12.98 -51.47 -28.39
C ARG A 101 12.76 -52.36 -29.60
N ALA A 102 13.82 -52.59 -30.35
CA ALA A 102 13.84 -53.67 -31.34
C ALA A 102 15.29 -54.12 -31.47
N GLU A 103 15.76 -54.86 -30.47
CA GLU A 103 16.81 -55.89 -30.52
C GLU A 103 16.93 -56.53 -29.13
#